data_AF-A0A7S1STC6-F1
#
_entry.id   AF-A0A7S1STC6-F1
#
_cell.length_a   1.000
_cell.length_b   1.000
_cell.length_c   1.000
_cell.angle_alpha   90.00
_cell.angle_beta   90.00
_cell.angle_gamma   90.00
#
_symmetry.space_group_name_H-M   'P 1'
#
loop_
_entity.id
_entity.type
_entity.pdbx_description
1 polymer ?
#
loop_
_entity_poly.entity_id
_entity_poly.type
_entity_poly.pdbx_seq_one_letter_code
_entity_poly.pdbx_strand_id
1 'polypeptide(L)'
;EGECTQSIRSLSSGLCWAAGLSGSAMSNLRVSLDGPQASAESPVPTERRGGVGGARRQQQVADRVGDRQIKKWRRMIGISCADFQAFSEREPAALTRRARKGVPDPLRGVVWQLLSGGRELLLQNEGVYEKLMLYESSNAELEIVRDLSRTYPSHVYYQQRQGPGQRSLYNVLKA
;
A
#
# COMPACT_ATOMS: atom_id res chain seq x y z
N GLU A 1 16.53 -19.44 33.42
CA GLU A 1 15.12 -19.33 33.85
C GLU A 1 14.85 -17.85 34.10
N GLY A 2 14.10 -17.19 33.19
CA GLY A 2 12.88 -16.45 33.52
C GLY A 2 13.23 -15.04 34.05
N GLU A 3 12.85 -13.90 33.50
CA GLU A 3 11.65 -13.50 32.75
C GLU A 3 12.01 -12.31 31.84
N CYS A 4 11.61 -12.35 30.57
CA CYS A 4 11.72 -11.22 29.64
C CYS A 4 10.33 -10.87 29.13
N THR A 5 9.56 -10.16 29.96
CA THR A 5 8.28 -9.57 29.54
C THR A 5 8.04 -8.30 30.34
N GLN A 6 8.38 -7.15 29.77
CA GLN A 6 7.71 -5.86 29.93
C GLN A 6 8.53 -4.75 29.28
N SER A 7 8.24 -4.41 28.03
CA SER A 7 8.36 -3.02 27.54
C SER A 7 7.71 -2.88 26.15
N ILE A 8 6.37 -2.86 26.10
CA ILE A 8 5.64 -2.22 24.99
C ILE A 8 4.45 -1.49 25.60
N ARG A 9 4.75 -0.41 26.32
CA ARG A 9 3.82 0.67 26.65
C ARG A 9 4.63 1.96 26.60
N SER A 10 4.65 2.62 25.45
CA SER A 10 4.77 4.08 25.33
C SER A 10 4.88 4.42 23.84
N LEU A 11 3.75 4.70 23.19
CA LEU A 11 3.63 5.62 22.05
C LEU A 11 2.14 6.03 21.94
N SER A 12 1.67 6.73 22.97
CA SER A 12 0.45 7.54 22.91
C SER A 12 0.74 8.85 23.65
N SER A 13 1.22 9.86 22.92
CA SER A 13 1.06 11.28 23.27
C SER A 13 1.87 12.18 22.33
N GLY A 14 1.19 13.11 21.65
CA GLY A 14 1.76 14.24 20.90
C GLY A 14 1.85 13.98 19.39
N LEU A 15 1.18 14.70 18.50
CA LEU A 15 0.85 16.12 18.51
C LEU A 15 -0.43 16.36 17.69
N CYS A 16 -1.52 16.73 18.38
CA CYS A 16 -2.61 17.50 17.78
C CYS A 16 -2.10 18.95 17.62
N TRP A 17 -1.95 19.43 16.39
CA TRP A 17 -1.98 20.87 16.13
C TRP A 17 -3.32 21.18 15.48
N ALA A 18 -4.21 21.71 16.30
CA ALA A 18 -5.43 22.34 15.84
C ALA A 18 -5.09 23.76 15.35
N ALA A 19 -5.46 24.08 14.12
CA ALA A 19 -5.76 25.44 13.69
C ALA A 19 -7.05 25.38 12.88
N GLY A 20 -8.13 25.89 13.46
CA GLY A 20 -9.41 26.03 12.77
C GLY A 20 -9.39 27.25 11.85
N LEU A 21 -10.22 27.20 10.80
CA LEU A 21 -11.21 28.21 10.43
C LEU A 21 -12.07 27.68 9.28
N SER A 22 -13.38 27.63 9.55
CA SER A 22 -14.55 27.79 8.69
C SER A 22 -14.42 27.66 7.15
N GLY A 23 -15.29 26.83 6.56
CA GLY A 23 -16.01 27.24 5.35
C GLY A 23 -16.18 26.17 4.27
N SER A 24 -17.42 25.75 4.09
CA SER A 24 -18.05 25.32 2.82
C SER A 24 -17.47 24.16 2.00
N ALA A 25 -18.24 23.07 2.06
CA ALA A 25 -18.99 22.47 0.93
C ALA A 25 -18.25 21.98 -0.33
N MET A 26 -18.85 20.90 -0.86
CA MET A 26 -18.69 20.31 -2.20
C MET A 26 -17.49 19.36 -2.32
N SER A 27 -17.59 18.19 -2.94
CA SER A 27 -18.71 17.42 -3.50
C SER A 27 -18.11 16.07 -3.92
N ASN A 28 -18.99 15.09 -4.09
CA ASN A 28 -18.69 13.70 -4.46
C ASN A 28 -17.60 13.55 -5.55
N LEU A 29 -16.46 12.97 -5.19
CA LEU A 29 -15.58 12.35 -6.19
C LEU A 29 -15.78 10.83 -6.16
N ARG A 30 -16.68 10.35 -7.02
CA ARG A 30 -16.68 8.93 -7.43
C ARG A 30 -15.38 8.69 -8.19
N VAL A 31 -14.54 7.82 -7.67
CA VAL A 31 -13.36 7.31 -8.38
C VAL A 31 -13.88 6.38 -9.49
N SER A 32 -13.89 6.89 -10.73
CA SER A 32 -14.03 6.05 -11.92
C SER A 32 -12.80 5.15 -12.02
N LEU A 33 -13.03 3.85 -11.90
CA LEU A 33 -12.09 2.79 -12.19
C LEU A 33 -12.22 2.43 -13.66
N ASP A 34 -11.46 3.06 -14.55
CA ASP A 34 -11.16 2.48 -15.87
C ASP A 34 -9.85 3.09 -16.39
N GLY A 35 -8.77 2.34 -16.24
CA GLY A 35 -7.51 2.53 -16.94
C GLY A 35 -7.42 1.56 -18.13
N PRO A 36 -6.64 1.88 -19.17
CA PRO A 36 -6.72 1.20 -20.47
C PRO A 36 -6.22 -0.25 -20.39
N GLN A 37 -6.99 -1.16 -21.01
CA GLN A 37 -6.63 -2.57 -21.15
C GLN A 37 -5.43 -2.74 -22.09
N ALA A 38 -4.26 -3.01 -21.52
CA ALA A 38 -3.15 -3.62 -22.26
C ALA A 38 -3.51 -5.09 -22.54
N SER A 39 -3.65 -5.43 -23.83
CA SER A 39 -3.87 -6.81 -24.28
C SER A 39 -2.63 -7.64 -23.99
N ALA A 40 -2.70 -8.50 -22.99
CA ALA A 40 -1.68 -9.50 -22.71
C ALA A 40 -2.03 -10.80 -23.48
N GLU A 41 -1.27 -11.09 -24.53
CA GLU A 41 -1.28 -12.41 -25.16
C GLU A 41 -0.87 -13.47 -24.13
N SER A 42 -1.70 -14.52 -24.02
CA SER A 42 -1.52 -15.61 -23.07
C SER A 42 -0.52 -16.65 -23.61
N PRO A 43 0.41 -17.18 -22.79
CA PRO A 43 1.28 -18.26 -23.23
C PRO A 43 0.49 -19.57 -23.37
N VAL A 44 0.68 -20.26 -24.51
CA VAL A 44 0.05 -21.54 -24.87
C VAL A 44 0.44 -22.63 -23.85
N PRO A 45 -0.50 -23.40 -23.28
CA PRO A 45 -0.19 -24.45 -22.31
C PRO A 45 0.44 -25.66 -23.04
N THR A 46 1.66 -26.02 -22.67
CA THR A 46 2.23 -27.32 -23.05
C THR A 46 1.61 -28.40 -22.18
N GLU A 47 0.81 -29.28 -22.80
CA GLU A 47 0.06 -30.34 -22.13
C GLU A 47 0.99 -31.45 -21.61
N ARG A 48 1.42 -31.35 -20.34
CA ARG A 48 1.89 -32.51 -19.57
C ARG A 48 0.75 -33.05 -18.73
N ARG A 49 0.20 -34.17 -19.20
CA ARG A 49 -0.91 -34.91 -18.61
C ARG A 49 -0.46 -35.60 -17.31
N GLY A 50 -0.87 -35.07 -16.17
CA GLY A 50 -0.79 -35.76 -14.87
C GLY A 50 -1.03 -34.85 -13.66
N GLY A 51 -2.18 -34.98 -12.98
CA GLY A 51 -2.34 -34.51 -11.58
C GLY A 51 -2.96 -33.13 -11.30
N VAL A 52 -3.82 -32.57 -12.16
CA VAL A 52 -4.33 -31.18 -12.01
C VAL A 52 -5.43 -31.01 -10.94
N GLY A 53 -6.08 -32.11 -10.51
CA GLY A 53 -7.25 -32.04 -9.62
C GLY A 53 -6.97 -31.55 -8.20
N GLY A 54 -5.80 -31.90 -7.63
CA GLY A 54 -5.39 -31.50 -6.28
C GLY A 54 -5.01 -30.02 -6.21
N ALA A 55 -4.18 -29.54 -7.15
CA ALA A 55 -3.75 -28.15 -7.22
C ALA A 55 -4.94 -27.18 -7.46
N ARG A 56 -5.87 -27.55 -8.36
CA ARG A 56 -7.07 -26.73 -8.63
C ARG A 56 -7.99 -26.60 -7.40
N ARG A 57 -8.16 -27.68 -6.63
CA ARG A 57 -8.96 -27.65 -5.38
C ARG A 57 -8.28 -26.82 -4.29
N GLN A 58 -6.96 -26.95 -4.12
CA GLN A 58 -6.21 -26.16 -3.15
C GLN A 58 -6.24 -24.67 -3.49
N GLN A 59 -6.09 -24.32 -4.78
CA GLN A 59 -6.21 -22.95 -5.25
C GLN A 59 -7.60 -22.36 -4.94
N GLN A 60 -8.68 -23.08 -5.26
CA GLN A 60 -10.04 -22.64 -4.96
C GLN A 60 -10.31 -22.40 -3.47
N VAL A 61 -9.72 -23.22 -2.59
CA VAL A 61 -9.84 -23.01 -1.14
C VAL A 61 -9.07 -21.77 -0.71
N ALA A 62 -7.86 -21.56 -1.23
CA ALA A 62 -7.08 -20.35 -0.98
C ALA A 62 -7.80 -19.09 -1.45
N ASP A 63 -8.40 -19.11 -2.64
CA ASP A 63 -9.18 -18.00 -3.19
C ASP A 63 -10.37 -17.65 -2.27
N ARG A 64 -11.13 -18.66 -1.83
CA ARG A 64 -12.26 -18.48 -0.90
C ARG A 64 -11.82 -17.91 0.45
N VAL A 65 -10.65 -18.31 0.95
CA VAL A 65 -10.07 -17.77 2.19
C VAL A 65 -9.65 -16.32 1.99
N GLY A 66 -9.01 -16.01 0.86
CA GLY A 66 -8.65 -14.66 0.44
C GLY A 66 -9.86 -13.73 0.39
N ASP A 67 -10.95 -14.17 -0.24
CA ASP A 67 -12.20 -13.41 -0.33
C ASP A 67 -12.81 -13.09 1.04
N ARG A 68 -12.79 -14.06 1.96
CA ARG A 68 -13.27 -13.85 3.33
C ARG A 68 -12.40 -12.84 4.08
N GLN A 69 -11.08 -12.87 3.85
CA GLN A 69 -10.14 -11.93 4.45
C GLN A 69 -10.37 -10.52 3.90
N ILE A 70 -10.50 -10.36 2.58
CA ILE A 70 -10.79 -9.10 1.90
C ILE A 70 -12.09 -8.47 2.44
N LYS A 71 -13.18 -9.26 2.54
CA LYS A 71 -14.47 -8.77 3.08
C LYS A 71 -14.39 -8.30 4.54
N LYS A 72 -13.50 -8.88 5.35
CA LYS A 72 -13.28 -8.44 6.74
C LYS A 72 -12.51 -7.12 6.76
N TRP A 73 -11.43 -7.01 5.98
CA TRP A 73 -10.65 -5.79 5.88
C TRP A 73 -11.47 -4.62 5.32
N ARG A 74 -12.26 -4.81 4.26
CA ARG A 74 -13.15 -3.76 3.73
C ARG A 74 -14.12 -3.22 4.77
N ARG A 75 -14.69 -4.09 5.62
CA ARG A 75 -15.57 -3.67 6.72
C ARG A 75 -14.86 -2.85 7.80
N MET A 76 -13.58 -3.10 8.03
CA MET A 76 -12.79 -2.33 9.01
C MET A 76 -12.31 -1.00 8.46
N ILE A 77 -11.92 -0.97 7.18
CA ILE A 77 -11.43 0.23 6.50
C ILE A 77 -12.56 1.25 6.33
N GLY A 78 -13.78 0.78 6.07
CA GLY A 78 -14.91 1.69 5.82
C GLY A 78 -14.77 2.40 4.47
N ILE A 79 -15.36 3.60 4.39
CA ILE A 79 -15.41 4.41 3.16
C ILE A 79 -14.38 5.55 3.25
N SER A 80 -14.10 6.04 4.46
CA SER A 80 -13.26 7.20 4.73
C SER A 80 -12.13 6.90 5.72
N CYS A 81 -11.14 7.81 5.82
CA CYS A 81 -10.07 7.70 6.82
C CYS A 81 -10.62 7.75 8.25
N ALA A 82 -11.67 8.55 8.48
CA ALA A 82 -12.33 8.66 9.79
C ALA A 82 -12.96 7.34 10.23
N ASP A 83 -13.56 6.57 9.31
CA ASP A 83 -14.14 5.25 9.63
C ASP A 83 -13.06 4.28 10.12
N PHE A 84 -11.92 4.24 9.42
CA PHE A 84 -10.80 3.40 9.79
C PHE A 84 -10.19 3.82 11.13
N GLN A 85 -10.05 5.13 11.35
CA GLN A 85 -9.54 5.66 12.61
C GLN A 85 -10.47 5.28 13.77
N ALA A 86 -11.78 5.51 13.63
CA ALA A 86 -12.77 5.11 14.63
C ALA A 86 -12.76 3.60 14.90
N PHE A 87 -12.55 2.77 13.87
CA PHE A 87 -12.36 1.32 14.06
C PHE A 87 -11.07 1.02 14.83
N SER A 88 -9.97 1.70 14.50
CA SER A 88 -8.66 1.49 15.12
C SER A 88 -8.66 1.81 16.61
N GLU A 89 -9.39 2.85 17.01
CA GLU A 89 -9.58 3.28 18.40
C GLU A 89 -10.52 2.35 19.17
N ARG A 90 -11.61 1.92 18.52
CA ARG A 90 -12.59 1.01 19.13
C ARG A 90 -12.07 -0.43 19.30
N GLU A 91 -11.31 -0.94 18.33
CA GLU A 91 -10.85 -2.34 18.30
C GLU A 91 -9.35 -2.51 17.94
N PRO A 92 -8.41 -1.91 18.71
CA PRO A 92 -6.97 -1.96 18.40
C PRO A 92 -6.39 -3.38 18.41
N ALA A 93 -6.88 -4.23 19.32
CA ALA A 93 -6.47 -5.63 19.41
C ALA A 93 -6.91 -6.45 18.19
N ALA A 94 -8.10 -6.17 17.64
CA ALA A 94 -8.61 -6.85 16.46
C ALA A 94 -7.85 -6.43 15.20
N LEU A 95 -7.49 -5.14 15.09
CA LEU A 95 -6.63 -4.62 14.04
C LEU A 95 -5.26 -5.30 14.06
N THR A 96 -4.58 -5.30 15.21
CA THR A 96 -3.26 -5.93 15.38
C THR A 96 -3.29 -7.42 15.03
N ARG A 97 -4.28 -8.16 15.54
CA ARG A 97 -4.45 -9.58 15.26
C ARG A 97 -4.63 -9.85 13.76
N ARG A 98 -5.32 -8.97 13.03
CA ARG A 98 -5.54 -9.12 11.59
C ARG A 98 -4.31 -8.70 10.78
N ALA A 99 -3.61 -7.66 11.19
CA ALA A 99 -2.33 -7.26 10.58
C ALA A 99 -1.30 -8.40 10.67
N ARG A 100 -1.21 -9.09 11.82
CA ARG A 100 -0.34 -10.28 11.98
C ARG A 100 -0.73 -11.46 11.08
N LYS A 101 -2.00 -11.56 10.66
CA LYS A 101 -2.46 -12.56 9.67
C LYS A 101 -2.16 -12.14 8.22
N GLY A 102 -1.65 -10.93 8.01
CA GLY A 102 -1.37 -10.37 6.70
C GLY A 102 -2.49 -9.46 6.18
N VAL A 103 -2.06 -8.43 5.46
CA VAL A 103 -2.93 -7.56 4.68
C VAL A 103 -3.08 -8.18 3.27
N PRO A 104 -4.32 -8.41 2.80
CA PRO A 104 -4.56 -8.93 1.45
C PRO A 104 -3.93 -8.05 0.38
N ASP A 105 -3.30 -8.67 -0.62
CA ASP A 105 -2.56 -8.01 -1.69
C ASP A 105 -3.35 -6.88 -2.37
N PRO A 106 -4.64 -7.05 -2.74
CA PRO A 106 -5.41 -5.98 -3.37
C PRO A 106 -5.70 -4.77 -2.46
N LEU A 107 -5.52 -4.92 -1.15
CA LEU A 107 -5.82 -3.88 -0.16
C LEU A 107 -4.56 -3.22 0.43
N ARG A 108 -3.36 -3.76 0.19
CA ARG A 108 -2.10 -3.24 0.77
C ARG A 108 -1.89 -1.76 0.48
N GLY A 109 -2.15 -1.33 -0.76
CA GLY A 109 -1.98 0.06 -1.17
C GLY A 109 -2.79 1.05 -0.32
N VAL A 110 -4.02 0.70 0.04
CA VAL A 110 -4.88 1.55 0.88
C VAL A 110 -4.57 1.37 2.36
N VAL A 111 -4.47 0.12 2.82
CA VAL A 111 -4.27 -0.20 4.24
C VAL A 111 -2.96 0.36 4.77
N TRP A 112 -1.87 0.26 4.02
CA TRP A 112 -0.59 0.79 4.47
C TRP A 112 -0.58 2.31 4.58
N GLN A 113 -1.23 3.02 3.64
CA GLN A 113 -1.38 4.47 3.74
C GLN A 113 -2.23 4.91 4.95
N LEU A 114 -3.25 4.12 5.30
CA LEU A 114 -4.07 4.38 6.47
C LEU A 114 -3.33 4.09 7.78
N LEU A 115 -2.60 2.97 7.84
CA LEU A 115 -1.82 2.58 9.02
C LEU A 115 -0.67 3.53 9.32
N SER A 116 -0.03 4.10 8.29
CA SER A 116 1.07 5.05 8.46
C SER A 116 0.62 6.49 8.70
N GLY A 117 -0.67 6.80 8.55
CA GLY A 117 -1.17 8.18 8.49
C GLY A 117 -0.80 8.91 7.19
N GLY A 118 -0.14 8.23 6.24
CA GLY A 118 0.30 8.84 4.99
C GLY A 118 -0.84 9.40 4.14
N ARG A 119 -2.05 8.81 4.22
CA ARG A 119 -3.22 9.34 3.52
C ARG A 119 -3.65 10.71 4.03
N GLU A 120 -3.58 10.92 5.34
CA GLU A 120 -3.93 12.21 5.95
C GLU A 120 -2.86 13.26 5.66
N LEU A 121 -1.57 12.89 5.77
CA LEU A 121 -0.47 13.76 5.39
C LEU A 121 -0.55 14.19 3.92
N LEU A 122 -0.93 13.29 3.02
CA LEU A 122 -1.12 13.61 1.60
C LEU A 122 -2.21 14.66 1.40
N LEU A 123 -3.33 14.55 2.12
CA LEU A 123 -4.43 15.52 2.06
C LEU A 123 -4.09 16.86 2.71
N GLN A 124 -3.25 16.87 3.75
CA GLN A 124 -2.79 18.09 4.41
C GLN A 124 -1.70 18.82 3.62
N ASN A 125 -0.95 18.12 2.77
CA ASN A 125 0.22 18.62 2.06
C ASN A 125 0.07 18.49 0.54
N GLU A 126 -1.08 18.92 0.02
CA GLU A 126 -1.35 18.87 -1.42
C GLU A 126 -0.31 19.69 -2.21
N GLY A 127 0.23 19.09 -3.28
CA GLY A 127 1.20 19.75 -4.15
C GLY A 127 2.64 19.78 -3.63
N VAL A 128 2.93 19.25 -2.42
CA VAL A 128 4.29 19.29 -1.86
C VAL A 128 5.24 18.40 -2.64
N TYR A 129 4.83 17.18 -2.99
CA TYR A 129 5.65 16.27 -3.80
C TYR A 129 5.99 16.88 -5.17
N GLU A 130 5.02 17.51 -5.82
CA GLU A 130 5.20 18.19 -7.11
C GLU A 130 6.19 19.35 -7.00
N LYS A 131 6.16 20.10 -5.90
CA LYS A 131 7.14 21.16 -5.63
C LYS A 131 8.53 20.56 -5.42
N LEU A 132 8.67 19.50 -4.63
CA LEU A 132 9.94 18.81 -4.37
C LEU A 132 10.59 18.30 -5.67
N MET A 133 9.76 17.81 -6.60
CA MET A 133 10.22 17.35 -7.91
C MET A 133 10.86 18.43 -8.78
N LEU A 134 10.50 19.71 -8.59
CA LEU A 134 11.07 20.85 -9.33
C LEU A 134 12.47 21.26 -8.84
N TYR A 135 12.86 20.88 -7.62
CA TYR A 135 14.20 21.17 -7.11
C TYR A 135 15.23 20.25 -7.78
N GLU A 136 16.34 20.82 -8.23
CA GLU A 136 17.37 20.06 -8.97
C GLU A 136 18.41 19.38 -8.06
N SER A 137 18.51 19.73 -6.78
CA SER A 137 19.73 19.45 -6.01
C SER A 137 19.54 18.47 -4.85
N SER A 138 19.50 17.17 -5.13
CA SER A 138 19.84 16.18 -4.10
C SER A 138 21.31 15.81 -4.22
N ASN A 139 22.08 15.98 -3.14
CA ASN A 139 23.51 15.63 -3.11
C ASN A 139 23.74 14.13 -3.41
N ALA A 140 22.70 13.30 -3.26
CA ALA A 140 22.70 11.87 -3.43
C ALA A 140 22.31 11.40 -4.84
N GLU A 141 22.09 12.27 -5.83
CA GLU A 141 21.57 11.87 -7.15
C GLU A 141 22.41 10.77 -7.82
N LEU A 142 23.74 10.89 -7.78
CA LEU A 142 24.64 9.88 -8.34
C LEU A 142 24.53 8.53 -7.61
N GLU A 143 24.31 8.56 -6.30
CA GLU A 143 24.12 7.36 -5.48
C GLU A 143 22.80 6.68 -5.81
N ILE A 144 21.72 7.46 -5.95
CA ILE A 144 20.39 6.99 -6.36
C ILE A 144 20.51 6.29 -7.72
N VAL A 145 21.11 6.95 -8.73
CA VAL A 145 21.25 6.38 -10.08
C VAL A 145 22.04 5.07 -10.07
N ARG A 146 23.12 5.00 -9.30
CA ARG A 146 23.92 3.77 -9.13
C ARG A 146 23.05 2.64 -8.57
N ASP A 147 22.25 2.91 -7.55
CA ASP A 147 21.47 1.92 -6.83
C ASP A 147 20.22 1.45 -7.58
N LEU A 148 19.64 2.30 -8.44
CA LEU A 148 18.53 1.90 -9.33
C LEU A 148 18.89 0.71 -10.22
N SER A 149 20.13 0.65 -10.72
CA SER A 149 20.56 -0.41 -11.64
C SER A 149 20.62 -1.81 -11.01
N ARG A 150 20.76 -1.88 -9.68
CA ARG A 150 20.83 -3.12 -8.90
C ARG A 150 19.56 -3.42 -8.09
N THR A 151 18.56 -2.54 -8.14
CA THR A 151 17.31 -2.68 -7.40
C THR A 151 16.28 -3.40 -8.25
N TYR A 152 15.88 -4.60 -7.81
CA TYR A 152 14.92 -5.48 -8.50
C TYR A 152 15.23 -5.77 -9.99
N PRO A 153 16.45 -6.26 -10.32
CA PRO A 153 16.90 -6.39 -11.71
C PRO A 153 16.08 -7.38 -12.54
N SER A 154 15.46 -8.39 -11.91
CA SER A 154 14.62 -9.41 -12.55
C SER A 154 13.13 -9.12 -12.49
N HIS A 155 12.72 -8.02 -11.85
CA HIS A 155 11.29 -7.70 -11.69
C HIS A 155 10.76 -7.05 -12.95
N VAL A 156 9.65 -7.58 -13.49
CA VAL A 156 9.05 -7.15 -14.77
C VAL A 156 8.86 -5.63 -14.87
N TYR A 157 8.51 -4.96 -13.77
CA TYR A 157 8.30 -3.51 -13.75
C TYR A 157 9.60 -2.67 -13.67
N TYR A 158 10.69 -3.22 -13.12
CA TYR A 158 11.94 -2.50 -12.85
C TYR A 158 13.12 -2.92 -13.75
N GLN A 159 13.00 -4.03 -14.46
CA GLN A 159 14.06 -4.60 -15.30
C GLN A 159 14.47 -3.69 -16.47
N GLN A 160 13.56 -2.87 -16.98
CA GLN A 160 13.85 -1.96 -18.08
C GLN A 160 14.68 -0.78 -17.56
N ARG A 161 15.92 -0.65 -18.06
CA ARG A 161 16.77 0.50 -17.77
C ARG A 161 16.09 1.78 -18.21
N GLN A 162 16.03 2.76 -17.30
CA GLN A 162 15.31 4.03 -17.50
C GLN A 162 13.84 3.83 -17.91
N GLY A 163 13.24 2.68 -17.58
CA GLY A 163 11.82 2.41 -17.78
C GLY A 163 10.93 3.13 -16.76
N PRO A 164 9.60 3.01 -16.89
CA PRO A 164 8.65 3.71 -16.01
C PRO A 164 8.84 3.37 -14.53
N GLY A 165 9.14 2.11 -14.19
CA GLY A 165 9.41 1.71 -12.80
C GLY A 165 10.65 2.36 -12.21
N GLN A 166 11.76 2.41 -12.97
CA GLN A 166 12.99 3.06 -12.52
C GLN A 166 12.82 4.57 -12.38
N ARG A 167 12.12 5.23 -13.32
CA ARG A 167 11.81 6.68 -13.23
C ARG A 167 10.92 6.99 -12.04
N SER A 168 9.88 6.18 -11.81
CA SER A 168 9.00 6.36 -10.65
C SER A 168 9.76 6.19 -9.33
N LEU A 169 10.67 5.20 -9.24
CA LEU A 169 11.47 4.99 -8.04
C LEU A 169 12.49 6.13 -7.85
N TYR A 170 13.13 6.57 -8.94
CA TYR A 170 14.01 7.74 -8.92
C TYR A 170 13.29 8.99 -8.39
N ASN A 171 12.09 9.29 -8.89
CA ASN A 171 11.32 10.46 -8.46
C ASN A 171 11.01 10.44 -6.96
N VAL A 172 10.62 9.29 -6.42
CA VAL A 172 10.34 9.13 -4.98
C VAL A 172 11.60 9.28 -4.12
N LEU A 173 12.77 8.86 -4.61
CA LEU A 173 14.04 8.97 -3.89
C LEU A 173 14.68 10.36 -4.03
N LYS A 174 14.36 11.08 -5.12
CA LYS A 174 14.87 12.42 -5.41
C LYS A 174 14.12 13.50 -4.64
N ALA A 175 12.78 13.40 -4.60
CA ALA A 175 11.89 14.36 -3.94
C ALA A 175 12.13 14.40 -2.43
#